data_AF-A0A356X0X5-F1
#
_entry.id   AF-A0A356X0X5-F1
#
_cell.length_a   1.000
_cell.length_b   1.000
_cell.length_c   1.000
_cell.angle_alpha   90.00
_cell.angle_beta   90.00
_cell.angle_gamma   90.00
#
_symmetry.space_group_name_H-M   'P 1'
#
loop_
_entity.id
_entity.type
_entity.pdbx_description
1 polymer ?
#
loop_
_entity_poly.entity_id
_entity_poly.type
_entity_poly.pdbx_seq_one_letter_code
_entity_poly.pdbx_strand_id
1 'polypeptide(L)'
;RRFDEKIDFPLPDELQIQQILSLKLRGVRRQFELDDKSILGIFSTKSGADIERIVRRAVKRMILRSQEFLTVKDLKQAASRES
;
A
#
# COMPACT_ATOMS: atom_id res chain seq x y z
N ARG A 1 18.81 20.81 -27.74
CA ARG A 1 17.70 21.31 -26.88
C ARG A 1 17.79 20.57 -25.56
N ARG A 2 18.23 21.23 -24.48
CA ARG A 2 18.29 20.63 -23.13
C ARG A 2 16.91 20.81 -22.51
N PHE A 3 16.41 19.79 -21.82
CA PHE A 3 15.06 19.68 -21.25
C PHE A 3 14.54 21.00 -20.64
N ASP A 4 13.54 21.60 -21.30
CA ASP A 4 12.93 22.88 -20.92
C ASP A 4 11.92 22.71 -19.76
N GLU A 5 11.40 21.49 -19.55
CA GLU A 5 10.42 21.16 -18.51
C GLU A 5 10.96 20.09 -17.54
N LYS A 6 10.78 20.34 -16.24
CA LYS A 6 11.05 19.37 -15.17
C LYS A 6 9.72 18.81 -14.68
N ILE A 7 9.62 17.49 -14.62
CA ILE A 7 8.48 16.79 -14.05
C ILE A 7 8.91 16.23 -12.70
N ASP A 8 8.29 16.71 -11.63
CA ASP A 8 8.51 16.20 -10.28
C ASP A 8 7.57 15.02 -9.99
N PHE A 9 8.10 13.99 -9.34
CA PHE A 9 7.35 12.83 -8.89
C PHE A 9 7.38 12.80 -7.36
N PRO A 10 6.47 13.52 -6.68
CA PRO A 10 6.40 13.51 -5.22
C PRO A 10 5.94 12.14 -4.70
N LEU A 11 6.03 11.95 -3.38
CA LEU A 11 5.35 10.83 -2.74
C LEU A 11 3.84 10.90 -3.01
N PRO A 12 3.17 9.75 -3.13
CA PRO A 12 1.75 9.73 -3.43
C PRO A 12 0.93 10.38 -2.31
N ASP A 13 -0.04 11.19 -2.68
CA ASP A 13 -1.04 11.73 -1.75
C ASP A 13 -2.05 10.65 -1.31
N GLU A 14 -2.97 11.00 -0.41
CA GLU A 14 -3.98 10.06 0.11
C GLU A 14 -4.84 9.42 -1.00
N LEU A 15 -5.23 10.20 -2.01
CA LEU A 15 -6.04 9.72 -3.13
C LEU A 15 -5.24 8.76 -4.01
N GLN A 16 -3.99 9.09 -4.30
CA GLN A 16 -3.08 8.25 -5.06
C GLN A 16 -2.75 6.95 -4.30
N ILE A 17 -2.56 7.01 -2.98
CA ILE A 17 -2.41 5.83 -2.13
C ILE A 17 -3.66 4.95 -2.25
N GLN A 18 -4.86 5.51 -2.11
CA GLN A 18 -6.11 4.76 -2.23
C GLN A 18 -6.23 4.08 -3.61
N GLN A 19 -5.87 4.78 -4.68
CA GLN A 19 -5.87 4.23 -6.04
C GLN A 19 -4.86 3.08 -6.20
N ILE A 20 -3.64 3.26 -5.69
CA ILE A 20 -2.61 2.21 -5.69
C ILE A 20 -3.14 0.98 -4.93
N LEU A 21 -3.68 1.17 -3.72
CA LEU A 21 -4.22 0.06 -2.93
C LEU A 21 -5.39 -0.64 -3.62
N SER A 22 -6.28 0.10 -4.27
CA SER A 22 -7.40 -0.46 -5.03
C SER A 22 -6.92 -1.35 -6.18
N LEU A 23 -5.90 -0.92 -6.90
CA LEU A 23 -5.29 -1.70 -7.98
C LEU A 23 -4.57 -2.95 -7.42
N LYS A 24 -3.76 -2.78 -6.38
CA LYS A 24 -2.91 -3.86 -5.84
C LYS A 24 -3.68 -4.90 -5.02
N LEU A 25 -4.79 -4.53 -4.40
CA LEU A 25 -5.63 -5.42 -3.58
C LEU A 25 -6.86 -5.93 -4.35
N ARG A 26 -6.93 -5.73 -5.67
CA ARG A 26 -8.03 -6.25 -6.48
C ARG A 26 -8.15 -7.78 -6.30
N GLY A 27 -9.34 -8.24 -5.94
CA GLY A 27 -9.62 -9.66 -5.69
C GLY A 27 -9.13 -10.19 -4.34
N VAL A 28 -8.47 -9.36 -3.52
CA VAL A 28 -8.09 -9.73 -2.15
C VAL A 28 -9.23 -9.38 -1.20
N ARG A 29 -9.74 -10.37 -0.49
CA ARG A 29 -10.74 -10.17 0.57
C ARG A 29 -10.06 -9.47 1.75
N ARG A 30 -10.68 -8.40 2.27
CA ARG A 30 -10.10 -7.53 3.30
C ARG A 30 -11.14 -7.12 4.35
N GLN A 31 -10.69 -6.85 5.56
CA GLN A 31 -11.50 -6.36 6.69
C GLN A 31 -11.18 -4.89 7.01
N PHE A 32 -11.13 -4.06 5.98
CA PHE A 32 -10.91 -2.61 6.09
C PHE A 32 -11.30 -1.92 4.79
N GLU A 33 -11.58 -0.63 4.89
CA GLU A 33 -11.80 0.24 3.72
C GLU A 33 -10.51 0.96 3.32
N LEU A 34 -10.39 1.31 2.04
CA LEU A 34 -9.17 1.92 1.52
C LEU A 34 -9.02 3.40 1.84
N ASP A 35 -10.14 4.06 2.14
CA ASP A 35 -10.23 5.47 2.53
C ASP A 35 -10.16 5.67 4.04
N ASP A 36 -10.05 4.59 4.83
CA ASP A 36 -9.80 4.71 6.27
C ASP A 36 -8.44 5.38 6.51
N LYS A 37 -8.47 6.48 7.27
CA LYS A 37 -7.27 7.21 7.70
C LYS A 37 -6.24 6.32 8.38
N SER A 38 -6.69 5.28 9.09
CA SER A 38 -5.81 4.32 9.74
C SER A 38 -4.98 3.49 8.74
N ILE A 39 -5.52 3.26 7.54
CA ILE A 39 -4.87 2.58 6.42
C ILE A 39 -3.97 3.56 5.67
N LEU A 40 -4.50 4.73 5.30
CA LEU A 40 -3.74 5.76 4.58
C LEU A 40 -2.50 6.19 5.37
N GLY A 41 -2.62 6.33 6.69
CA GLY A 41 -1.52 6.66 7.59
C GLY A 41 -0.38 5.64 7.63
N ILE A 42 -0.60 4.38 7.22
CA ILE A 42 0.48 3.37 7.10
C ILE A 42 1.39 3.70 5.91
N PHE A 43 0.86 4.37 4.89
CA PHE A 43 1.50 4.56 3.59
C PHE A 43 1.88 6.01 3.26
N SER A 44 1.51 6.98 4.10
CA SER A 44 1.68 8.42 3.85
C SER A 44 3.12 8.87 3.62
N THR A 45 4.11 8.09 4.06
CA THR A 45 5.55 8.36 3.87
C THR A 45 6.22 7.39 2.92
N LYS A 46 5.45 6.62 2.14
CA LYS A 46 5.94 5.50 1.33
C LYS A 46 5.85 5.79 -0.15
N SER A 47 6.88 5.40 -0.90
CA SER A 47 6.82 5.44 -2.36
C SER A 47 5.85 4.40 -2.91
N GLY A 48 5.41 4.53 -4.16
CA GLY A 48 4.57 3.52 -4.80
C GLY A 48 5.18 2.11 -4.78
N ALA A 49 6.51 2.00 -4.88
CA ALA A 49 7.23 0.74 -4.80
C ALA A 49 7.19 0.14 -3.38
N ASP A 50 7.32 0.98 -2.35
CA ASP A 50 7.22 0.54 -0.95
C ASP A 50 5.81 0.07 -0.62
N ILE A 51 4.78 0.80 -1.09
CA ILE A 51 3.37 0.40 -0.93
C ILE A 51 3.16 -0.99 -1.54
N GLU A 52 3.60 -1.22 -2.79
CA GLU A 52 3.49 -2.53 -3.43
C GLU A 52 4.20 -3.63 -2.61
N ARG A 53 5.42 -3.35 -2.13
CA ARG A 53 6.23 -4.32 -1.38
C ARG A 53 5.54 -4.72 -0.07
N ILE A 54 5.00 -3.75 0.66
CA ILE A 54 4.25 -3.96 1.90
C ILE A 54 2.99 -4.80 1.62
N VAL A 55 2.19 -4.41 0.62
CA VAL A 55 0.96 -5.13 0.25
C VAL A 55 1.25 -6.57 -0.14
N ARG A 56 2.23 -6.79 -1.03
CA ARG A 56 2.63 -8.13 -1.47
C ARG A 56 3.07 -9.01 -0.30
N ARG A 57 3.85 -8.43 0.64
CA ARG A 57 4.30 -9.13 1.86
C ARG A 57 3.13 -9.51 2.77
N ALA A 58 2.18 -8.60 2.98
CA ALA A 58 1.01 -8.82 3.83
C ALA A 58 0.10 -9.92 3.23
N VAL A 59 -0.21 -9.84 1.93
CA VAL A 59 -1.03 -10.84 1.22
C VAL A 59 -0.34 -12.21 1.21
N LYS A 60 0.97 -12.27 0.93
CA LYS A 60 1.73 -13.53 1.00
C LYS A 60 1.60 -14.18 2.37
N ARG A 61 1.70 -13.38 3.44
CA ARG A 61 1.57 -13.87 4.81
C ARG A 61 0.17 -14.38 5.12
N MET A 62 -0.86 -13.65 4.70
CA MET A 62 -2.27 -14.05 4.84
C MET A 62 -2.49 -15.44 4.20
N ILE A 63 -2.02 -15.63 2.97
CA ILE A 63 -2.11 -16.91 2.25
C ILE A 63 -1.35 -18.02 2.99
N LEU A 64 -0.10 -17.77 3.41
CA LEU A 64 0.71 -18.76 4.15
C LEU A 64 0.12 -19.15 5.51
N ARG A 65 -0.79 -18.35 6.05
CA ARG A 65 -1.50 -18.61 7.31
C ARG A 65 -2.91 -19.17 7.10
N SER A 66 -3.30 -19.44 5.86
CA SER A 66 -4.66 -19.85 5.50
C SER A 66 -5.74 -18.91 6.04
N GLN A 67 -5.44 -17.61 6.09
CA GLN A 67 -6.40 -16.58 6.51
C GLN A 67 -7.27 -16.19 5.32
N GLU A 68 -8.58 -16.10 5.54
CA GLU A 68 -9.56 -15.76 4.50
C GLU A 68 -9.56 -14.26 4.15
N PHE A 69 -9.19 -13.40 5.10
CA PHE A 69 -9.22 -11.95 4.94
C PHE A 69 -7.90 -11.30 5.33
N LEU A 70 -7.50 -10.28 4.57
CA LEU A 70 -6.41 -9.39 4.91
C LEU A 70 -6.85 -8.39 5.98
N THR A 71 -6.07 -8.27 7.05
CA THR A 71 -6.38 -7.36 8.17
C THR A 71 -5.43 -6.17 8.22
N VAL A 72 -5.84 -5.11 8.92
CA VAL A 72 -4.98 -3.95 9.22
C VAL A 72 -3.70 -4.36 9.95
N LYS A 73 -3.79 -5.39 10.81
CA LYS A 73 -2.65 -5.92 11.57
C LYS A 73 -1.60 -6.52 10.62
N ASP A 74 -2.02 -7.21 9.58
CA ASP A 74 -1.10 -7.79 8.58
C ASP A 74 -0.35 -6.70 7.82
N LEU A 75 -1.05 -5.62 7.43
CA LEU A 75 -0.44 -4.45 6.79
C LEU A 75 0.57 -3.76 7.71
N LYS A 76 0.21 -3.47 8.96
CA LYS A 76 1.11 -2.86 9.95
C LYS A 76 2.35 -3.71 10.19
N GLN A 77 2.17 -5.02 10.31
CA GLN A 77 3.29 -5.95 10.51
C GLN A 77 4.17 -6.10 9.26
N ALA A 78 3.60 -5.97 8.07
CA ALA A 78 4.37 -5.93 6.84
C ALA A 78 5.15 -4.61 6.71
N ALA A 79 4.54 -3.47 7.06
CA ALA A 79 5.15 -2.15 7.02
C ALA A 79 6.33 -2.00 8.01
N SER A 80 6.24 -2.62 9.20
CA SER A 80 7.32 -2.58 10.20
C SER A 80 8.60 -3.33 9.77
N ARG A 81 8.58 -4.05 8.64
CA ARG A 81 9.75 -4.72 8.06
C ARG A 81 10.34 -3.96 6.87
N GLU A 82 9.78 -2.79 6.56
CA GLU A 82 10.17 -1.90 5.47
C GLU A 82 11.06 -0.74 5.96
N SER A 83 11.86 -1.00 7.00
CA SER A 83 12.80 -0.05 7.61
C SER A 83 14.03 0.15 6.74
#